data_AF-A0A2I8VGZ9-F1
#
_entry.id   AF-A0A2I8VGZ9-F1
#
_cell.length_a   1.000
_cell.length_b   1.000
_cell.length_c   1.000
_cell.angle_alpha   90.00
_cell.angle_beta   90.00
_cell.angle_gamma   90.00
#
_symmetry.space_group_name_H-M   'P 1'
#
loop_
_entity.id
_entity.type
_entity.pdbx_description
1 polymer ?
#
loop_
_entity_poly.entity_id
_entity_poly.type
_entity_poly.pdbx_seq_one_letter_code
_entity_poly.pdbx_strand_id
1 'polypeptide(L)'
;MDEHRGTTPEIEERRIRLRPENDAVGTWLERLFDATSELVVFAIPAFVLVVLFNSATLSGRTIVTATGFILVAAAIKRRTLAVGAPWPKTSTRLSLARLAYFNTVVVVGVVLPGLVGTATGAGPALVLPTAFVVGLVGAGLFPPLVALIGRGGD
;
A
#
# COMPACT_ATOMS: atom_id res chain seq x y z
N MET A 1 42.75 38.58 -3.15
CA MET A 1 41.75 37.83 -3.95
C MET A 1 41.51 36.54 -3.19
N ASP A 2 40.62 36.58 -2.20
CA ASP A 2 40.32 35.44 -1.35
C ASP A 2 38.98 34.86 -1.75
N GLU A 3 39.03 33.84 -2.61
CA GLU A 3 37.85 33.09 -3.02
C GLU A 3 38.22 31.61 -3.18
N HIS A 4 38.38 30.92 -2.05
CA HIS A 4 38.23 29.47 -1.97
C HIS A 4 37.20 29.17 -0.89
N ARG A 5 35.95 29.42 -1.25
CA ARG A 5 34.74 29.01 -0.55
C ARG A 5 34.55 27.50 -0.75
N GLY A 6 35.52 26.71 -0.30
CA GLY A 6 35.49 25.25 -0.36
C GLY A 6 34.95 24.70 0.93
N THR A 7 33.72 24.19 0.91
CA THR A 7 33.22 23.31 1.97
C THR A 7 34.14 22.10 2.07
N THR A 8 34.86 21.98 3.17
CA THR A 8 35.68 20.80 3.46
C THR A 8 34.76 19.57 3.49
N PRO A 9 35.15 18.42 2.91
CA PRO A 9 34.32 17.20 2.90
C PRO A 9 33.83 16.77 4.30
N GLU A 10 34.60 17.09 5.35
CA GLU A 10 34.20 16.85 6.75
C GLU A 10 33.01 17.72 7.21
N ILE A 11 32.89 18.95 6.70
CA ILE A 11 31.75 19.85 6.95
C ILE A 11 30.52 19.36 6.17
N GLU A 12 30.74 18.82 4.97
CA GLU A 12 29.70 18.20 4.15
C GLU A 12 29.16 16.93 4.82
N GLU A 13 30.02 16.04 5.33
CA GLU A 13 29.63 14.85 6.10
C GLU A 13 28.91 15.20 7.41
N ARG A 14 29.33 16.24 8.12
CA ARG A 14 28.60 16.72 9.32
C ARG A 14 27.23 17.28 8.97
N ARG A 15 27.07 17.99 7.85
CA ARG A 15 25.76 18.46 7.38
C ARG A 15 24.85 17.33 6.93
N ILE A 16 25.41 16.29 6.30
CA ILE A 16 24.65 15.11 5.89
C ILE A 16 24.13 14.34 7.11
N ARG A 17 24.90 14.29 8.22
CA ARG A 17 24.47 13.66 9.48
C ARG A 17 23.50 14.51 10.30
N LEU A 18 23.53 15.84 10.16
CA LEU A 18 22.61 16.77 10.82
C LEU A 18 21.44 17.13 9.89
N ARG A 19 20.72 16.12 9.38
CA ARG A 19 19.35 16.38 8.91
C ARG A 19 18.51 16.72 10.16
N PRO A 20 17.70 17.78 10.15
CA PRO A 20 16.80 18.06 11.27
C PRO A 20 15.96 16.82 11.54
N GLU A 21 15.79 16.48 12.82
CA GLU A 21 14.87 15.43 13.25
C GLU A 21 13.54 15.63 12.51
N ASN A 22 13.08 14.57 11.85
CA ASN A 22 11.93 14.66 10.97
C ASN A 22 10.72 15.12 11.79
N ASP A 23 10.17 16.31 11.50
CA ASP A 23 9.03 16.88 12.22
C ASP A 23 7.89 15.85 12.37
N ALA A 24 6.97 16.03 13.32
CA ALA A 24 5.89 15.06 13.56
C ALA A 24 5.12 14.67 12.28
N VAL A 25 4.93 15.63 11.35
CA VAL A 25 4.34 15.40 10.02
C VAL A 25 5.26 14.59 9.12
N GLY A 26 6.55 14.90 9.11
CA GLY A 26 7.54 14.17 8.32
C GLY A 26 7.71 12.73 8.79
N THR A 27 7.77 12.49 10.10
CA THR A 27 7.74 11.13 10.67
C THR A 27 6.44 10.40 10.32
N TRP A 28 5.30 11.12 10.31
CA TRP A 28 4.02 10.53 9.91
C TRP A 28 4.00 10.14 8.43
N LEU A 29 4.53 10.99 7.53
CA LEU A 29 4.66 10.71 6.10
C LEU A 29 5.62 9.56 5.84
N GLU A 30 6.76 9.53 6.52
CA GLU A 30 7.81 8.53 6.30
C GLU A 30 7.30 7.12 6.52
N ARG A 31 6.70 6.83 7.68
CA ARG A 31 6.16 5.47 7.85
C ARG A 31 4.93 5.23 6.94
N LEU A 32 4.28 6.28 6.38
CA LEU A 32 3.08 6.14 5.53
C LEU A 32 3.58 5.63 4.20
N PHE A 33 4.61 6.26 3.67
CA PHE A 33 5.42 5.79 2.56
C PHE A 33 5.97 4.39 2.81
N ASP A 34 6.48 4.07 4.00
CA ASP A 34 6.98 2.73 4.31
C ASP A 34 5.85 1.67 4.26
N ALA A 35 4.67 2.01 4.80
CA ALA A 35 3.52 1.11 4.77
C ALA A 35 2.88 0.99 3.37
N THR A 36 2.81 2.09 2.61
CA THR A 36 2.24 2.11 1.26
C THR A 36 3.20 1.51 0.25
N SER A 37 4.51 1.71 0.38
CA SER A 37 5.50 1.16 -0.55
C SER A 37 5.48 -0.37 -0.56
N GLU A 38 5.38 -1.03 0.59
CA GLU A 38 5.21 -2.49 0.66
C GLU A 38 3.97 -2.94 -0.12
N LEU A 39 2.83 -2.26 0.08
CA LEU A 39 1.57 -2.60 -0.57
C LEU A 39 1.58 -2.31 -2.07
N VAL A 40 2.21 -1.21 -2.49
CA VAL A 40 2.40 -0.85 -3.89
C VAL A 40 3.27 -1.90 -4.57
N VAL A 41 4.43 -2.22 -4.00
CA VAL A 41 5.37 -3.22 -4.56
C VAL A 41 4.67 -4.57 -4.70
N PHE A 42 3.91 -4.99 -3.70
CA PHE A 42 3.16 -6.25 -3.77
C PHE A 42 1.99 -6.20 -4.75
N ALA A 43 1.42 -5.03 -5.05
CA ALA A 43 0.34 -4.91 -6.03
C ALA A 43 0.84 -4.80 -7.49
N ILE A 44 2.14 -4.59 -7.74
CA ILE A 44 2.71 -4.48 -9.09
C ILE A 44 2.31 -5.66 -10.00
N PRO A 45 2.42 -6.94 -9.59
CA PRO A 45 2.06 -8.05 -10.47
C PRO A 45 0.59 -7.99 -10.93
N ALA A 46 -0.35 -7.70 -10.02
CA ALA A 46 -1.75 -7.50 -10.37
C ALA A 46 -1.93 -6.35 -11.36
N PHE A 47 -1.27 -5.21 -11.16
CA PHE A 47 -1.35 -4.09 -12.10
C PHE A 47 -0.76 -4.42 -13.47
N VAL A 48 0.35 -5.17 -13.52
CA VAL A 48 0.95 -5.64 -14.78
C VAL A 48 -0.02 -6.56 -15.52
N LEU A 49 -0.66 -7.51 -14.83
CA LEU A 49 -1.68 -8.38 -15.44
C LEU A 49 -2.84 -7.56 -16.00
N VAL A 50 -3.29 -6.53 -15.28
CA VAL A 50 -4.35 -5.62 -15.78
C VAL A 50 -3.91 -4.92 -17.06
N VAL A 51 -2.70 -4.39 -17.12
CA VAL A 51 -2.20 -3.70 -18.31
C VAL A 51 -2.03 -4.66 -19.49
N LEU A 52 -1.46 -5.85 -19.26
CA LEU A 52 -1.16 -6.82 -20.31
C LEU A 52 -2.42 -7.48 -20.90
N PHE A 53 -3.38 -7.85 -20.05
CA PHE A 53 -4.54 -8.64 -20.48
C PHE A 53 -5.76 -7.81 -20.84
N ASN A 54 -5.80 -6.51 -20.53
CA ASN A 54 -7.03 -5.74 -20.72
C ASN A 54 -7.07 -4.85 -21.96
N SER A 55 -5.96 -4.52 -22.65
CA SER A 55 -5.93 -3.53 -23.76
C SER A 55 -6.60 -2.17 -23.46
N ALA A 56 -7.16 -2.00 -22.27
CA ALA A 56 -8.03 -0.95 -21.84
C ALA A 56 -7.24 -0.07 -20.89
N THR A 57 -7.26 1.21 -21.19
CA THR A 57 -6.91 2.27 -20.26
C THR A 57 -7.39 1.91 -18.85
N LEU A 58 -6.44 1.83 -17.90
CA LEU A 58 -6.77 1.74 -16.48
C LEU A 58 -7.78 2.84 -16.18
N SER A 59 -9.05 2.47 -16.02
CA SER A 59 -10.10 3.46 -15.84
C SER A 59 -9.77 4.31 -14.61
N GLY A 60 -10.09 5.61 -14.63
CA GLY A 60 -9.89 6.47 -13.46
C GLY A 60 -10.51 5.88 -12.18
N ARG A 61 -11.60 5.13 -12.32
CA ARG A 61 -12.23 4.35 -11.25
C ARG A 61 -11.29 3.29 -10.66
N THR A 62 -10.62 2.50 -11.50
CA THR A 62 -9.66 1.47 -11.04
C THR A 62 -8.50 2.11 -10.29
N ILE A 63 -7.98 3.23 -10.80
CA ILE A 63 -6.87 3.96 -10.17
C ILE A 63 -7.29 4.51 -8.79
N VAL A 64 -8.44 5.18 -8.71
CA VAL A 64 -8.96 5.73 -7.44
C VAL A 64 -9.24 4.61 -6.43
N THR A 65 -9.82 3.50 -6.89
CA THR A 65 -10.13 2.36 -6.01
C THR A 65 -8.87 1.69 -5.48
N ALA A 66 -7.87 1.46 -6.34
CA ALA A 66 -6.58 0.92 -5.95
C ALA A 66 -5.83 1.83 -4.97
N THR A 67 -5.83 3.14 -5.25
CA THR A 67 -5.19 4.14 -4.38
C THR A 67 -5.86 4.18 -3.00
N GLY A 68 -7.20 4.24 -2.97
CA GLY A 68 -7.97 4.20 -1.73
C GLY A 68 -7.73 2.93 -0.92
N PHE A 69 -7.72 1.77 -1.59
CA PHE A 69 -7.37 0.49 -0.96
C PHE A 69 -5.99 0.53 -0.30
N ILE A 70 -4.95 0.97 -1.03
CA ILE A 70 -3.57 1.04 -0.53
C ILE A 70 -3.47 1.96 0.69
N LEU A 71 -4.12 3.13 0.65
CA LEU A 71 -4.10 4.09 1.74
C LEU A 71 -4.81 3.55 2.99
N VAL A 72 -6.00 2.95 2.84
CA VAL A 72 -6.74 2.36 3.95
C VAL A 72 -5.96 1.19 4.55
N ALA A 73 -5.42 0.30 3.73
CA ALA A 73 -4.62 -0.83 4.18
C ALA A 73 -3.35 -0.38 4.93
N ALA A 74 -2.66 0.66 4.44
CA ALA A 74 -1.53 1.26 5.13
C ALA A 74 -1.93 1.88 6.48
N ALA A 75 -3.06 2.57 6.54
CA ALA A 75 -3.57 3.18 7.76
C ALA A 75 -3.98 2.13 8.82
N ILE A 76 -4.50 0.97 8.40
CA ILE A 76 -4.82 -0.17 9.27
C ILE A 76 -3.53 -0.83 9.79
N LYS A 77 -2.58 -1.12 8.88
CA LYS A 77 -1.27 -1.70 9.23
C LYS A 77 -0.54 -0.87 10.28
N ARG A 78 -0.63 0.46 10.21
CA ARG A 78 0.00 1.41 11.14
C ARG A 78 -0.80 1.65 12.41
N ARG A 79 -1.97 1.03 12.56
CA ARG A 79 -2.93 1.23 13.65
C ARG A 79 -3.45 2.67 13.80
N THR A 80 -3.26 3.51 12.78
CA THR A 80 -3.95 4.81 12.67
C THR A 80 -5.46 4.61 12.49
N LEU A 81 -5.86 3.52 11.82
CA LEU A 81 -7.21 2.98 11.87
C LEU A 81 -7.21 1.75 12.76
N ALA A 82 -7.92 1.80 13.88
CA ALA A 82 -8.05 0.69 14.84
C ALA A 82 -9.04 -0.37 14.32
N VAL A 83 -8.64 -1.10 13.27
CA VAL A 83 -9.46 -2.12 12.61
C VAL A 83 -8.73 -3.46 12.63
N GLY A 84 -9.39 -4.50 13.14
CA GLY A 84 -8.88 -5.85 13.14
C GLY A 84 -7.77 -6.13 14.16
N ALA A 85 -7.20 -7.33 14.06
CA ALA A 85 -6.11 -7.78 14.91
C ALA A 85 -4.77 -7.12 14.51
N PRO A 86 -3.79 -7.05 15.43
CA PRO A 86 -2.49 -6.47 15.11
C PRO A 86 -1.81 -7.23 13.97
N TRP A 87 -1.22 -6.47 13.04
CA TRP A 87 -0.54 -7.06 11.90
C TRP A 87 0.67 -7.90 12.34
N PRO A 88 0.85 -9.11 11.75
CA PRO A 88 1.97 -9.97 12.09
C PRO A 88 3.31 -9.33 11.68
N LYS A 89 4.40 -9.70 12.36
CA LYS A 89 5.76 -9.29 11.98
C LYS A 89 6.12 -9.87 10.60
N THR A 90 6.97 -9.17 9.85
CA THR A 90 7.44 -9.62 8.54
C THR A 90 8.40 -10.81 8.67
N SER A 91 8.22 -11.82 7.83
CA SER A 91 9.16 -12.95 7.62
C SER A 91 9.07 -13.37 6.15
N THR A 92 10.10 -14.02 5.60
CA THR A 92 10.13 -14.36 4.15
C THR A 92 8.91 -15.17 3.69
N ARG A 93 8.48 -16.16 4.48
CA ARG A 93 7.27 -16.97 4.19
C ARG A 93 6.01 -16.11 4.24
N LEU A 94 5.94 -15.19 5.19
CA LEU A 94 4.79 -14.32 5.39
C LEU A 94 4.72 -13.22 4.32
N SER A 95 5.86 -12.79 3.77
CA SER A 95 5.92 -11.88 2.61
C SER A 95 5.34 -12.52 1.35
N LEU A 96 5.60 -13.81 1.10
CA LEU A 96 4.97 -14.55 -0.01
C LEU A 96 3.45 -14.68 0.18
N ALA A 97 3.02 -14.99 1.41
CA ALA A 97 1.60 -15.05 1.74
C ALA A 97 0.91 -13.67 1.57
N ARG A 98 1.57 -12.58 2.00
CA ARG A 98 1.11 -11.20 1.76
C ARG A 98 1.00 -10.90 0.28
N LEU A 99 2.03 -11.24 -0.50
CA LEU A 99 2.04 -11.02 -1.93
C LEU A 99 0.84 -11.71 -2.59
N ALA A 100 0.66 -13.01 -2.38
CA ALA A 100 -0.45 -13.77 -2.96
C ALA A 100 -1.82 -13.23 -2.52
N TYR A 101 -1.97 -12.94 -1.22
CA TYR A 101 -3.22 -12.43 -0.66
C TYR A 101 -3.57 -11.04 -1.20
N PHE A 102 -2.64 -10.09 -1.21
CA PHE A 102 -2.92 -8.73 -1.68
C PHE A 102 -3.15 -8.68 -3.18
N ASN A 103 -2.44 -9.48 -3.97
CA ASN A 103 -2.76 -9.60 -5.40
C ASN A 103 -4.18 -10.15 -5.60
N THR A 104 -4.60 -11.13 -4.80
CA THR A 104 -5.97 -11.67 -4.86
C THR A 104 -7.00 -10.61 -4.49
N VAL A 105 -6.80 -9.86 -3.41
CA VAL A 105 -7.69 -8.76 -2.99
C VAL A 105 -7.76 -7.66 -4.05
N VAL A 106 -6.63 -7.29 -4.65
CA VAL A 106 -6.60 -6.29 -5.74
C VAL A 106 -7.35 -6.81 -6.96
N VAL A 107 -7.10 -8.04 -7.40
CA VAL A 107 -7.79 -8.60 -8.57
C VAL A 107 -9.30 -8.73 -8.33
N VAL A 108 -9.71 -9.30 -7.19
CA VAL A 108 -11.12 -9.59 -6.90
C VAL A 108 -11.90 -8.37 -6.43
N GLY A 109 -11.28 -7.51 -5.61
CA GLY A 109 -11.95 -6.36 -5.01
C GLY A 109 -11.84 -5.08 -5.81
N VAL A 110 -10.82 -4.95 -6.67
CA VAL A 110 -10.57 -3.70 -7.41
C VAL A 110 -10.72 -3.89 -8.92
N VAL A 111 -10.03 -4.90 -9.48
CA VAL A 111 -9.98 -5.10 -10.93
C VAL A 111 -11.29 -5.64 -11.48
N LEU A 112 -11.74 -6.81 -11.02
CA LEU A 112 -12.97 -7.44 -11.51
C LEU A 112 -14.21 -6.54 -11.39
N PRO A 113 -14.48 -5.87 -10.24
CA PRO A 113 -15.63 -4.98 -10.12
C PRO A 113 -15.48 -3.71 -10.96
N GLY A 114 -14.25 -3.22 -11.19
CA GLY A 114 -13.98 -2.14 -12.13
C GLY A 114 -14.39 -2.50 -13.54
N LEU A 115 -14.08 -3.73 -13.98
CA LEU A 115 -14.42 -4.25 -15.32
C LEU A 115 -15.92 -4.52 -15.49
N VAL A 116 -16.58 -5.08 -14.47
CA VAL A 116 -18.02 -5.32 -14.52
C VAL A 116 -18.79 -3.99 -14.42
N GLY A 117 -18.34 -3.07 -13.58
CA GLY A 117 -18.97 -1.77 -13.39
C GLY A 117 -18.98 -0.88 -14.65
N THR A 118 -17.96 -1.03 -15.50
CA THR A 118 -17.96 -0.39 -16.84
C THR A 118 -19.01 -1.01 -17.78
N ALA A 119 -19.33 -2.30 -17.63
CA ALA A 119 -20.34 -2.98 -18.43
C ALA A 119 -21.77 -2.70 -17.96
N THR A 120 -21.99 -2.42 -16.67
CA THR A 120 -23.33 -2.19 -16.09
C THR A 120 -23.72 -0.72 -15.95
N GLY A 121 -22.87 0.22 -16.37
CA GLY A 121 -23.15 1.66 -16.27
C GLY A 121 -23.21 2.21 -14.83
N ALA A 122 -22.66 1.48 -13.86
CA ALA A 122 -22.67 1.89 -12.47
C ALA A 122 -21.84 3.17 -12.29
N GLY A 123 -22.49 4.26 -11.91
CA GLY A 123 -21.91 5.60 -11.85
C GLY A 123 -20.76 5.77 -10.83
N PRO A 124 -20.01 6.88 -10.92
CA PRO A 124 -18.81 7.13 -10.12
C PRO A 124 -19.07 7.28 -8.61
N ALA A 125 -20.32 7.45 -8.20
CA ALA A 125 -20.70 7.63 -6.79
C ALA A 125 -20.31 6.46 -5.88
N LEU A 126 -20.22 5.24 -6.43
CA LEU A 126 -19.90 4.04 -5.65
C LEU A 126 -18.40 3.74 -5.55
N VAL A 127 -17.54 4.47 -6.26
CA VAL A 127 -16.10 4.17 -6.35
C VAL A 127 -15.41 4.26 -4.99
N LEU A 128 -15.59 5.38 -4.30
CA LEU A 128 -14.97 5.64 -3.00
C LEU A 128 -15.45 4.68 -1.89
N PRO A 129 -16.77 4.45 -1.70
CA PRO A 129 -17.26 3.46 -0.75
C PRO A 129 -16.71 2.06 -1.00
N THR A 130 -16.66 1.63 -2.26
CA THR A 130 -16.13 0.29 -2.61
C THR A 130 -14.65 0.18 -2.28
N ALA A 131 -13.86 1.22 -2.61
CA ALA A 131 -12.44 1.27 -2.26
C ALA A 131 -12.21 1.17 -0.75
N PHE A 132 -13.05 1.86 0.03
CA PHE A 132 -12.97 1.87 1.49
C PHE A 132 -13.33 0.49 2.08
N VAL A 133 -14.41 -0.13 1.60
CA VAL A 133 -14.84 -1.47 2.03
C VAL A 133 -13.78 -2.52 1.67
N VAL A 134 -13.26 -2.51 0.44
CA VAL A 134 -12.20 -3.43 0.01
C VAL A 134 -10.93 -3.22 0.83
N GLY A 135 -10.58 -1.97 1.14
CA GLY A 135 -9.49 -1.62 2.06
C GLY A 135 -9.69 -2.21 3.45
N LEU A 136 -10.83 -1.95 4.07
CA LEU A 136 -11.16 -2.42 5.42
C LEU A 136 -11.19 -3.94 5.51
N VAL A 137 -11.91 -4.59 4.61
CA VAL A 137 -12.10 -6.04 4.60
C VAL A 137 -10.79 -6.73 4.23
N GLY A 138 -10.16 -6.31 3.13
CA GLY A 138 -8.92 -6.90 2.64
C GLY A 138 -7.80 -6.79 3.66
N ALA A 139 -7.53 -5.61 4.19
CA ALA A 139 -6.45 -5.40 5.16
C ALA A 139 -6.79 -5.92 6.57
N GLY A 140 -8.06 -5.82 6.98
CA GLY A 140 -8.52 -6.23 8.31
C GLY A 140 -8.62 -7.75 8.48
N LEU A 141 -8.91 -8.50 7.42
CA LEU A 141 -8.97 -9.97 7.46
C LEU A 141 -7.60 -10.65 7.36
N PHE A 142 -6.57 -9.96 6.90
CA PHE A 142 -5.25 -10.57 6.75
C PHE A 142 -4.66 -11.09 8.07
N PRO A 143 -4.61 -10.31 9.18
CA PRO A 143 -4.09 -10.79 10.45
C PRO A 143 -4.79 -12.03 11.03
N PRO A 144 -6.14 -12.11 11.12
CA PRO A 144 -6.81 -13.31 11.63
C PRO A 144 -6.64 -14.53 10.71
N LEU A 145 -6.57 -14.36 9.39
CA LEU A 145 -6.31 -15.46 8.45
C LEU A 145 -4.93 -16.08 8.68
N VAL A 146 -3.90 -15.25 8.86
CA VAL A 146 -2.55 -15.74 9.17
C VAL A 146 -2.53 -16.46 10.51
N ALA A 147 -3.24 -15.94 11.53
CA ALA A 147 -3.32 -16.58 12.84
C ALA A 147 -4.05 -17.94 12.81
N LEU A 148 -5.03 -18.10 11.91
CA LEU A 148 -5.75 -19.37 11.71
C LEU A 148 -4.84 -20.41 11.03
N ILE A 149 -4.14 -20.02 9.96
CA ILE A 149 -3.21 -20.90 9.23
C ILE A 149 -2.05 -21.31 10.12
N GLY A 150 -1.53 -20.39 10.94
CA GLY A 150 -0.45 -20.67 11.88
C GLY A 150 -0.81 -21.60 13.03
N ARG A 151 -2.11 -21.81 13.32
CA ARG A 151 -2.60 -22.75 14.35
C ARG A 151 -2.95 -24.14 13.83
N GLY A 152 -3.13 -24.29 12.51
CA GLY A 152 -3.48 -25.57 11.88
C GLY A 152 -2.26 -26.42 11.48
N GLY A 153 -1.05 -26.01 11.86
CA GLY A 153 0.20 -26.69 11.55
C GLY A 153 0.88 -27.34 12.76
N ASP A 154 0.24 -27.32 13.93
CA ASP A 154 0.62 -28.04 15.15
C ASP A 154 -0.34 -29.24 15.36
#